data_AF-A0A917JQJ5-F1
#
_entry.id   AF-A0A917JQJ5-F1
#
_cell.length_a   1.000
_cell.length_b   1.000
_cell.length_c   1.000
_cell.angle_alpha   90.00
_cell.angle_beta   90.00
_cell.angle_gamma   90.00
#
_symmetry.space_group_name_H-M   'P 1'
#
loop_
_entity.id
_entity.type
_entity.pdbx_description
1 polymer ?
#
loop_
_entity_poly.entity_id
_entity_poly.type
_entity_poly.pdbx_seq_one_letter_code
_entity_poly.pdbx_strand_id
1 'polypeptide(L)'
;MTEFRSVFEWIRDEAQKWQKKADDAEPILRAVQSAYLSPTAFFVGDLMTLVPGSINADLEAEQYEEFRAYIERLLREAIIEFDQIGQALRKIADEYERTDSANSIDVNQAFHA
;
A
#
# COMPACT_ATOMS: atom_id res chain seq x y z
N MET A 1 30.38 -3.46 -17.90
CA MET A 1 29.95 -2.28 -17.11
C MET A 1 28.58 -1.74 -17.51
N THR A 2 28.12 -1.88 -18.76
CA THR A 2 26.82 -1.33 -19.21
C THR A 2 25.59 -2.08 -18.69
N GLU A 3 25.63 -3.42 -18.56
CA GLU A 3 24.50 -4.20 -18.06
C GLU A 3 24.18 -3.92 -16.59
N PHE A 4 25.18 -3.85 -15.70
CA PHE A 4 24.95 -3.60 -14.28
C PHE A 4 24.27 -2.26 -14.04
N ARG A 5 24.70 -1.19 -14.74
CA ARG A 5 24.09 0.14 -14.67
C ARG A 5 22.58 0.12 -14.96
N SER A 6 22.15 -0.70 -15.92
CA SER A 6 20.73 -0.87 -16.25
C SER A 6 19.92 -1.58 -15.17
N VAL A 7 20.53 -2.52 -14.43
CA VAL A 7 19.86 -3.25 -13.34
C VAL A 7 19.62 -2.34 -12.15
N PHE A 8 20.55 -1.44 -11.82
CA PHE A 8 20.40 -0.45 -10.75
C PHE A 8 19.23 0.50 -10.98
N GLU A 9 19.18 1.08 -12.18
CA GLU A 9 18.13 1.99 -12.59
C GLU A 9 16.76 1.28 -12.54
N TRP A 10 16.71 0.04 -13.01
CA TRP A 10 15.49 -0.77 -12.94
C TRP A 10 15.01 -1.04 -11.50
N ILE A 11 15.92 -1.39 -10.57
CA ILE A 11 15.55 -1.61 -9.16
C ILE A 11 15.04 -0.32 -8.52
N ARG A 12 15.65 0.84 -8.83
CA ARG A 12 15.20 2.14 -8.31
C ARG A 12 13.85 2.55 -8.91
N ASP A 13 13.65 2.34 -10.20
CA ASP A 13 12.37 2.59 -10.87
C ASP A 13 11.26 1.71 -10.29
N GLU A 14 11.56 0.43 -10.04
CA GLU A 14 10.61 -0.48 -9.41
C GLU A 14 10.28 -0.04 -7.98
N ALA A 15 11.28 0.34 -7.18
CA ALA A 15 11.05 0.90 -5.84
C ALA A 15 10.14 2.14 -5.87
N GLN A 16 10.28 3.00 -6.87
CA GLN A 16 9.41 4.17 -7.04
C GLN A 16 7.96 3.78 -7.35
N LYS A 17 7.73 2.71 -8.13
CA LYS A 17 6.37 2.21 -8.40
C LYS A 17 5.70 1.72 -7.12
N TRP A 18 6.41 1.02 -6.25
CA TRP A 18 5.89 0.56 -4.97
C TRP A 18 5.55 1.72 -4.03
N GLN A 19 6.43 2.73 -3.96
CA GLN A 19 6.11 3.98 -3.24
C GLN A 19 4.83 4.63 -3.78
N LYS A 20 4.73 4.77 -5.11
CA LYS A 20 3.57 5.38 -5.75
C LYS A 20 2.28 4.61 -5.44
N LYS A 21 2.34 3.28 -5.36
CA LYS A 21 1.17 2.45 -4.96
C LYS A 21 0.75 2.72 -3.50
N ALA A 22 1.71 2.91 -2.59
CA ALA A 22 1.41 3.32 -1.22
C ALA A 22 0.74 4.71 -1.20
N ASP A 23 1.32 5.67 -1.93
CA ASP A 23 0.81 7.04 -2.02
C ASP A 23 -0.60 7.11 -2.65
N ASP A 24 -0.85 6.31 -3.68
CA ASP A 24 -2.15 6.23 -4.37
C ASP A 24 -3.22 5.50 -3.52
N ALA A 25 -2.83 4.65 -2.56
CA ALA A 25 -3.73 3.94 -1.67
C ALA A 25 -4.19 4.80 -0.47
N GLU A 26 -3.36 5.74 -0.01
CA GLU A 26 -3.68 6.70 1.05
C GLU A 26 -5.01 7.48 0.83
N PRO A 27 -5.29 8.09 -0.33
CA PRO A 27 -6.57 8.77 -0.55
C PRO A 27 -7.76 7.82 -0.57
N ILE A 28 -7.57 6.56 -0.99
CA ILE A 28 -8.62 5.54 -0.98
C ILE A 28 -8.94 5.14 0.46
N LEU A 29 -7.92 4.95 1.30
CA LEU A 29 -8.10 4.70 2.73
C LEU A 29 -8.93 5.81 3.40
N ARG A 30 -8.60 7.08 3.10
CA ARG A 30 -9.35 8.23 3.63
C ARG A 30 -10.81 8.23 3.16
N ALA A 31 -11.05 7.89 1.90
CA ALA A 31 -12.41 7.77 1.38
C ALA A 31 -13.21 6.69 2.14
N VAL A 32 -12.61 5.51 2.36
CA VAL A 32 -13.23 4.41 3.12
C VAL A 32 -13.46 4.77 4.60
N GLN A 33 -12.56 5.53 5.21
CA GLN A 33 -12.74 6.08 6.57
C GLN A 33 -13.88 7.09 6.65
N SER A 34 -14.20 7.79 5.56
CA SER A 34 -15.33 8.72 5.52
C SER A 34 -16.66 8.07 5.14
N ALA A 35 -16.63 6.82 4.67
CA ALA A 35 -17.80 6.10 4.16
C ALA A 35 -18.61 5.43 5.29
N TYR A 36 -19.08 6.23 6.26
CA TYR A 36 -19.96 5.74 7.32
C TYR A 36 -21.43 5.88 6.92
N LEU A 37 -22.20 4.82 7.09
CA LEU A 37 -23.64 4.81 6.88
C LEU A 37 -24.34 4.53 8.21
N SER A 38 -25.22 5.44 8.62
CA SER A 38 -26.07 5.21 9.80
C SER A 38 -27.13 4.14 9.51
N PRO A 39 -27.70 3.46 10.53
CA PRO A 39 -28.78 2.49 10.33
C PRO A 39 -29.97 3.01 9.52
N THR A 40 -30.25 4.32 9.59
CA THR A 40 -31.32 4.93 8.81
C THR A 40 -31.11 4.87 7.28
N ALA A 41 -29.87 4.68 6.82
CA ALA A 41 -29.55 4.49 5.41
C ALA A 41 -30.00 3.11 4.88
N PHE A 42 -30.21 2.14 5.77
CA PHE A 42 -30.65 0.78 5.47
C PHE A 42 -32.15 0.58 5.73
N PHE A 43 -32.82 1.58 6.31
CA PHE A 43 -34.23 1.48 6.64
C PHE A 43 -35.12 1.73 5.42
N VAL A 44 -35.90 0.72 5.04
CA VAL A 44 -36.97 0.85 4.04
C VAL A 44 -38.30 0.99 4.76
N GLY A 45 -38.83 2.22 4.80
CA GLY A 45 -40.04 2.55 5.55
C GLY A 45 -41.32 2.02 4.92
N ASP A 46 -41.84 0.91 5.45
CA ASP A 46 -43.24 0.53 5.37
C ASP A 46 -43.84 0.52 6.79
N LEU A 47 -45.01 1.11 6.96
CA LEU A 47 -45.74 1.18 8.23
C LEU A 47 -46.06 -0.22 8.79
N MET A 48 -46.17 -1.22 7.92
CA MET A 48 -46.39 -2.62 8.30
C MET A 48 -45.10 -3.32 8.79
N THR A 49 -43.93 -2.74 8.53
CA THR A 49 -42.62 -3.31 8.85
C THR A 49 -41.82 -2.48 9.84
N LEU A 50 -42.39 -1.46 10.49
CA LEU A 50 -41.65 -0.56 11.39
C LEU A 50 -40.72 -1.27 12.40
N VAL A 51 -41.20 -2.33 13.06
CA VAL A 51 -40.40 -3.11 14.03
C VAL A 51 -39.41 -4.08 13.35
N PRO A 52 -39.81 -4.97 12.42
CA PRO A 52 -38.85 -5.85 11.74
C PRO A 52 -37.87 -5.09 10.83
N GLY A 53 -38.29 -3.97 10.26
CA GLY A 53 -37.51 -3.09 9.40
C GLY A 53 -36.44 -2.32 10.15
N SER A 54 -36.68 -1.90 11.41
CA SER A 54 -35.62 -1.31 12.24
C SER A 54 -34.58 -2.35 12.64
N ILE A 55 -35.01 -3.56 13.02
CA ILE A 55 -34.09 -4.67 13.39
C ILE A 55 -33.22 -5.08 12.18
N ASN A 56 -33.82 -5.19 10.99
CA ASN A 56 -33.08 -5.51 9.79
C ASN A 56 -32.10 -4.38 9.41
N ALA A 57 -32.51 -3.11 9.53
CA ALA A 57 -31.64 -1.98 9.23
C ALA A 57 -30.43 -1.89 10.17
N ASP A 58 -30.60 -2.22 11.45
CA ASP A 58 -29.49 -2.28 12.41
C ASP A 58 -28.51 -3.41 12.04
N LEU A 59 -29.03 -4.59 11.68
CA LEU A 59 -28.21 -5.73 11.25
C LEU A 59 -27.45 -5.45 9.94
N GLU A 60 -28.11 -4.84 8.96
CA GLU A 60 -27.48 -4.47 7.69
C GLU A 60 -26.42 -3.39 7.87
N ALA A 61 -26.65 -2.44 8.78
CA ALA A 61 -25.66 -1.42 9.13
C ALA A 61 -24.43 -2.01 9.82
N GLU A 62 -24.61 -2.97 10.71
CA GLU A 62 -23.51 -3.71 11.35
C GLU A 62 -22.69 -4.46 10.30
N GLN A 63 -23.33 -5.21 9.40
CA GLN A 63 -22.65 -5.94 8.32
C GLN A 63 -21.89 -5.00 7.37
N TYR A 64 -22.48 -3.84 7.03
CA TYR A 64 -21.80 -2.84 6.24
C TYR A 64 -20.56 -2.30 6.94
N GLU A 65 -20.66 -2.00 8.24
CA GLU A 65 -19.55 -1.48 9.02
C GLU A 65 -18.42 -2.51 9.16
N GLU A 66 -18.74 -3.78 9.38
CA GLU A 66 -17.76 -4.88 9.35
C GLU A 66 -17.01 -4.94 8.02
N PHE A 67 -17.73 -4.84 6.90
CA PHE A 67 -17.13 -4.82 5.58
C PHE A 67 -16.26 -3.58 5.36
N ARG A 68 -16.75 -2.39 5.71
CA ARG A 68 -16.00 -1.13 5.61
C ARG A 68 -14.70 -1.21 6.42
N ALA A 69 -14.78 -1.69 7.66
CA ALA A 69 -13.63 -1.86 8.55
C ALA A 69 -12.65 -2.91 8.01
N TYR A 70 -13.14 -3.99 7.40
CA TYR A 70 -12.29 -4.98 6.75
C TYR A 70 -11.50 -4.38 5.58
N ILE A 71 -12.16 -3.61 4.71
CA ILE A 71 -11.50 -2.90 3.59
C ILE A 71 -10.51 -1.85 4.12
N GLU A 72 -10.87 -1.11 5.17
CA GLU A 72 -9.98 -0.13 5.81
C GLU A 72 -8.68 -0.81 6.29
N ARG A 73 -8.81 -1.96 6.96
CA ARG A 73 -7.67 -2.74 7.44
C ARG A 73 -6.76 -3.19 6.28
N LEU A 74 -7.34 -3.74 5.22
CA LEU A 74 -6.57 -4.18 4.04
C LEU A 74 -5.82 -3.02 3.38
N LEU A 75 -6.46 -1.85 3.24
CA LEU A 75 -5.81 -0.67 2.65
C LEU A 75 -4.66 -0.17 3.52
N ARG A 76 -4.84 -0.16 4.84
CA ARG A 76 -3.80 0.22 5.80
C ARG A 76 -2.61 -0.73 5.74
N GLU A 77 -2.86 -2.04 5.71
CA GLU A 77 -1.82 -3.07 5.56
C GLU A 77 -1.10 -2.91 4.21
N ALA A 78 -1.83 -2.71 3.11
CA ALA A 78 -1.25 -2.52 1.78
C ALA A 78 -0.33 -1.30 1.70
N ILE A 79 -0.70 -0.16 2.29
CA ILE A 79 0.16 1.04 2.35
C ILE A 79 1.50 0.72 3.02
N ILE A 80 1.45 0.02 4.16
CA ILE A 80 2.64 -0.37 4.93
C ILE A 80 3.51 -1.34 4.10
N GLU A 81 2.91 -2.38 3.54
CA GLU A 81 3.63 -3.39 2.77
C GLU A 81 4.26 -2.83 1.50
N PHE A 82 3.55 -1.97 0.77
CA PHE A 82 4.09 -1.31 -0.42
C PHE A 82 5.27 -0.41 -0.10
N ASP A 83 5.19 0.36 0.99
CA ASP A 83 6.32 1.17 1.46
C ASP A 83 7.51 0.29 1.86
N GLN A 84 7.28 -0.81 2.57
CA GLN A 84 8.33 -1.77 2.94
C GLN A 84 9.02 -2.39 1.73
N ILE A 85 8.28 -2.78 0.69
CA ILE A 85 8.85 -3.31 -0.56
C ILE A 85 9.70 -2.24 -1.24
N GLY A 86 9.19 -1.00 -1.34
CA GLY A 86 9.95 0.12 -1.91
C GLY A 86 11.25 0.38 -1.15
N GLN A 87 11.22 0.38 0.18
CA GLN A 87 12.41 0.54 1.02
C GLN A 87 13.41 -0.63 0.85
N ALA A 88 12.92 -1.87 0.77
CA ALA A 88 13.79 -3.03 0.56
C ALA A 88 14.53 -2.96 -0.78
N LEU A 89 13.82 -2.58 -1.85
CA LEU A 89 14.43 -2.40 -3.17
C LEU A 89 15.49 -1.29 -3.19
N ARG A 90 15.22 -0.15 -2.52
CA ARG A 90 16.22 0.93 -2.38
C ARG A 90 17.47 0.45 -1.65
N LYS A 91 17.32 -0.28 -0.53
CA LYS A 91 18.45 -0.85 0.21
C LYS A 91 19.27 -1.82 -0.64
N ILE A 92 18.61 -2.64 -1.44
CA ILE A 92 19.28 -3.56 -2.37
C ILE A 92 20.10 -2.76 -3.40
N ALA A 93 19.50 -1.73 -4.02
CA ALA A 93 20.20 -0.89 -4.99
C ALA A 93 21.44 -0.20 -4.37
N ASP A 94 21.31 0.35 -3.17
CA ASP A 94 22.40 1.04 -2.46
C ASP A 94 23.56 0.08 -2.11
N GLU A 95 23.26 -1.16 -1.73
CA GLU A 95 24.28 -2.17 -1.40
C GLU A 95 25.05 -2.63 -2.65
N TYR A 96 24.36 -2.82 -3.77
CA TYR A 96 25.03 -3.10 -5.03
C TYR A 96 25.92 -1.93 -5.47
N GLU A 97 25.51 -0.67 -5.25
CA GLU A 97 26.28 0.52 -5.67
C GLU A 97 27.56 0.65 -4.83
N ARG A 98 27.45 0.37 -3.53
CA ARG A 98 28.61 0.28 -2.63
C ARG A 98 29.58 -0.81 -3.05
N THR A 99 29.08 -2.00 -3.41
CA THR A 99 29.93 -3.14 -3.81
C THR A 99 30.67 -2.87 -5.12
N ASP A 100 29.99 -2.28 -6.11
CA ASP A 100 30.61 -1.93 -7.39
C ASP A 100 31.68 -0.85 -7.21
N SER A 101 31.38 0.16 -6.38
CA SER A 101 32.35 1.21 -6.01
C SER A 101 33.59 0.63 -5.34
N ALA A 102 33.43 -0.27 -4.37
CA ALA A 102 34.55 -0.90 -3.67
C ALA A 102 35.43 -1.73 -4.62
N ASN A 103 34.81 -2.54 -5.47
CA ASN A 103 35.54 -3.35 -6.47
C ASN A 103 36.30 -2.48 -7.48
N SER A 104 35.72 -1.35 -7.90
CA SER A 104 36.37 -0.44 -8.84
C SER A 104 37.63 0.24 -8.26
N ILE A 105 37.62 0.54 -6.95
CA ILE A 105 38.77 1.13 -6.24
C ILE A 105 39.91 0.11 -6.14
N ASP A 106 39.58 -1.13 -5.79
CA ASP A 106 40.57 -2.19 -5.57
C ASP A 106 41.29 -2.58 -6.89
N VAL A 107 40.55 -2.64 -8.00
CA VAL A 107 41.11 -2.90 -9.33
C VAL A 107 42.05 -1.77 -9.78
N ASN A 108 41.67 -0.51 -9.59
CA ASN A 108 42.54 0.62 -9.93
C ASN A 108 43.83 0.63 -9.08
N GLN A 109 43.73 0.26 -7.80
CA GLN A 109 44.90 0.17 -6.93
C GLN A 109 45.84 -0.98 -7.35
N ALA A 110 45.29 -2.12 -7.78
CA ALA A 110 46.08 -3.25 -8.27
C ALA A 110 46.73 -3.01 -9.63
N PHE A 111 46.11 -2.21 -10.52
CA PHE A 111 46.65 -1.92 -11.86
C PHE A 111 47.62 -0.73 -11.91
N HIS A 112 47.63 0.13 -10.89
CA HIS A 112 48.55 1.27 -10.78
C HIS A 112 49.70 1.06 -9.77
N ALA A 113 49.86 -0.15 -9.24
CA ALA A 113 51.02 -0.60 -8.46
C ALA A 113 52.05 -1.31 -9.36
#